data_AF-A0A8X7CSE6-F1
#
_entry.id   AF-A0A8X7CSE6-F1
#
_cell.length_a   1.000
_cell.length_b   1.000
_cell.length_c   1.000
_cell.angle_alpha   90.00
_cell.angle_beta   90.00
_cell.angle_gamma   90.00
#
_symmetry.space_group_name_H-M   'P 1'
#
loop_
_entity.id
_entity.type
_entity.pdbx_description
1 polymer ?
#
loop_
_entity_poly.entity_id
_entity_poly.type
_entity_poly.pdbx_seq_one_letter_code
_entity_poly.pdbx_strand_id
1 'polypeptide(L)'
;MNLMILVSILFPALGAFFNIKRLITIKLALILCLFLAKGGQIPLYFITFGIPSLLAAITFRYSIFTNLKYQKTIDFSLRVALPLVAIILFAIHPVGQNAIPYSFYWFIPIVLYFVGKKSTLLTSLSSTFVAHAAGSIFWLYSLPTISAYWLHLIPVVALERALIVLGLVITYNSLVALKRKLLKNQIAFVNFMR
;
A
#
# COMPACT_ATOMS: atom_id res chain seq x y z
N MET A 1 -6.57 -16.40 -7.63
CA MET A 1 -6.31 -15.05 -7.06
C MET A 1 -5.27 -14.35 -7.93
N ASN A 2 -5.58 -13.17 -8.48
CA ASN A 2 -4.66 -12.44 -9.34
C ASN A 2 -3.37 -12.10 -8.56
N LEU A 3 -2.19 -12.33 -9.16
CA LEU A 3 -0.87 -12.03 -8.58
C LEU A 3 -0.80 -10.60 -8.02
N MET A 4 -1.49 -9.64 -8.65
CA MET A 4 -1.55 -8.25 -8.21
C MET A 4 -2.22 -8.06 -6.84
N ILE A 5 -3.32 -8.78 -6.59
CA ILE A 5 -4.02 -8.75 -5.30
C ILE A 5 -3.11 -9.34 -4.23
N LEU A 6 -2.46 -10.47 -4.53
CA LEU A 6 -1.56 -11.13 -3.58
C LEU A 6 -0.41 -10.21 -3.16
N VAL A 7 0.25 -9.54 -4.10
CA VAL A 7 1.34 -8.60 -3.75
C VAL A 7 0.81 -7.37 -3.02
N SER A 8 -0.39 -6.88 -3.35
CA SER A 8 -1.03 -5.77 -2.65
C SER A 8 -1.42 -6.12 -1.21
N ILE A 9 -1.52 -7.41 -0.87
CA ILE A 9 -1.71 -7.92 0.49
C ILE A 9 -0.37 -8.16 1.17
N LEU A 10 0.52 -8.93 0.55
CA LEU A 10 1.76 -9.39 1.19
C LEU A 10 2.76 -8.25 1.38
N PHE A 11 2.96 -7.41 0.37
CA PHE A 11 4.03 -6.42 0.40
C PHE A 11 3.79 -5.33 1.47
N PRO A 12 2.57 -4.82 1.68
CA PRO A 12 2.32 -3.91 2.78
C PRO A 12 2.53 -4.55 4.16
N ALA A 13 2.17 -5.84 4.32
CA ALA A 13 2.42 -6.58 5.55
C ALA A 13 3.91 -6.65 5.90
N LEU A 14 4.79 -6.75 4.88
CA LEU A 14 6.25 -6.70 5.07
C LEU A 14 6.73 -5.40 5.72
N GLY A 15 6.00 -4.29 5.56
CA GLY A 15 6.29 -3.01 6.20
C GLY A 15 6.34 -3.10 7.73
N ALA A 16 5.60 -4.06 8.30
CA ALA A 16 5.59 -4.31 9.73
C ALA A 16 6.86 -5.02 10.24
N PHE A 17 7.57 -5.73 9.37
CA PHE A 17 8.69 -6.59 9.74
C PHE A 17 10.05 -6.07 9.28
N PHE A 18 10.08 -5.25 8.22
CA PHE A 18 11.31 -4.72 7.65
C PHE A 18 11.40 -3.20 7.70
N ASN A 19 12.63 -2.69 7.81
CA ASN A 19 12.91 -1.26 7.68
C ASN A 19 12.80 -0.80 6.21
N ILE A 20 12.72 0.51 6.00
CA ILE A 20 12.51 1.11 4.67
C ILE A 20 13.60 0.68 3.68
N LYS A 21 14.88 0.70 4.09
CA LYS A 21 16.00 0.29 3.22
C LYS A 21 15.77 -1.12 2.69
N ARG A 22 15.39 -2.06 3.57
CA ARG A 22 15.13 -3.45 3.20
C ARG A 22 13.88 -3.61 2.36
N LEU A 23 12.81 -2.82 2.58
CA LEU A 23 11.64 -2.81 1.70
C LEU A 23 12.02 -2.36 0.27
N ILE A 24 12.82 -1.31 0.15
CA ILE A 24 13.34 -0.84 -1.14
C ILE A 24 14.18 -1.93 -1.80
N THR A 25 15.13 -2.54 -1.07
CA THR A 25 15.97 -3.62 -1.61
C THR A 25 15.14 -4.81 -2.10
N ILE A 26 14.16 -5.28 -1.31
CA ILE A 26 13.28 -6.38 -1.74
C ILE A 26 12.52 -5.99 -3.00
N LYS A 27 12.06 -4.74 -3.11
CA LYS A 27 11.32 -4.30 -4.28
C LYS A 27 12.19 -4.20 -5.53
N LEU A 28 13.39 -3.64 -5.41
CA LEU A 28 14.35 -3.57 -6.51
C LEU A 28 14.78 -4.96 -6.96
N ALA A 29 15.03 -5.88 -6.01
CA ALA A 29 15.35 -7.27 -6.33
C ALA A 29 14.20 -7.95 -7.08
N LEU A 30 12.95 -7.76 -6.63
CA LEU A 30 11.78 -8.30 -7.34
C LEU A 30 11.65 -7.74 -8.76
N ILE A 31 11.86 -6.43 -8.95
CA ILE A 31 11.83 -5.79 -10.27
C ILE A 31 12.93 -6.38 -11.15
N LEU A 32 14.16 -6.50 -10.64
CA LEU A 32 15.29 -7.07 -11.37
C LEU A 32 15.05 -8.54 -11.76
N CYS A 33 14.57 -9.37 -10.83
CA CYS A 33 14.25 -10.77 -11.11
C CYS A 33 13.21 -10.88 -12.23
N LEU A 34 12.18 -10.04 -12.21
CA LEU A 34 11.14 -10.08 -13.24
C LEU A 34 11.61 -9.50 -14.58
N PHE A 35 12.47 -8.48 -14.57
CA PHE A 35 13.14 -7.96 -15.76
C PHE A 35 13.98 -9.04 -16.45
N LEU A 36 14.80 -9.75 -15.68
CA LEU A 36 15.61 -10.86 -16.19
C LEU A 36 14.73 -12.00 -16.72
N ALA A 37 13.69 -12.38 -15.97
CA ALA A 37 12.76 -13.44 -16.39
C ALA A 37 11.95 -13.09 -17.65
N LYS A 38 11.82 -11.81 -17.99
CA LYS A 38 11.12 -11.31 -19.18
C LYS A 38 12.07 -10.91 -20.32
N GLY A 39 13.32 -11.36 -20.27
CA GLY A 39 14.28 -11.15 -21.36
C GLY A 39 14.69 -9.68 -21.52
N GLY A 40 14.75 -8.91 -20.44
CA GLY A 40 15.23 -7.53 -20.48
C GLY A 40 14.19 -6.49 -20.89
N GLN A 41 12.89 -6.83 -20.83
CA GLN A 41 11.83 -5.85 -21.00
C GLN A 41 11.31 -5.40 -19.63
N ILE A 42 11.23 -4.08 -19.40
CA ILE A 42 10.50 -3.49 -18.25
C ILE A 42 9.17 -2.94 -18.76
N PRO A 43 8.11 -3.75 -18.77
CA PRO A 43 6.77 -3.26 -18.99
C PRO A 43 6.43 -2.07 -18.09
N LEU A 44 5.68 -1.10 -18.63
CA LEU A 44 5.21 0.08 -17.89
C LEU A 44 4.47 -0.27 -16.58
N TYR A 45 3.87 -1.46 -16.51
CA TYR A 45 3.21 -1.95 -15.30
C TYR A 45 4.15 -2.07 -14.09
N PHE A 46 5.47 -2.17 -14.28
CA PHE A 46 6.43 -2.23 -13.17
C PHE A 46 6.48 -0.95 -12.36
N ILE A 47 6.29 0.20 -12.99
CA ILE A 47 6.29 1.51 -12.33
C ILE A 47 4.93 1.71 -11.64
N THR A 48 3.84 1.44 -12.35
CA THR A 48 2.46 1.60 -11.85
C THR A 48 2.11 0.59 -10.73
N PHE A 49 2.86 -0.50 -10.60
CA PHE A 49 2.72 -1.46 -9.50
C PHE A 49 3.81 -1.30 -8.43
N GLY A 50 5.01 -0.93 -8.88
CA GLY A 50 6.21 -0.88 -8.06
C GLY A 50 6.09 0.15 -6.94
N ILE A 51 5.90 1.39 -7.35
CA ILE A 51 5.85 2.54 -6.45
C ILE A 51 4.62 2.47 -5.53
N PRO A 52 3.39 2.22 -6.01
CA PRO A 52 2.23 2.14 -5.12
C PRO A 52 2.36 1.09 -4.02
N SER A 53 2.82 -0.12 -4.35
CA SER A 53 3.00 -1.17 -3.33
C SER A 53 4.04 -0.79 -2.27
N LEU A 54 5.12 -0.10 -2.67
CA LEU A 54 6.12 0.42 -1.73
C LEU A 54 5.53 1.50 -0.82
N LEU A 55 4.75 2.43 -1.37
CA LEU A 55 4.07 3.47 -0.58
C LEU A 55 3.07 2.87 0.40
N ALA A 56 2.33 1.82 0.02
CA ALA A 56 1.47 1.09 0.95
C ALA A 56 2.27 0.49 2.11
N ALA A 57 3.41 -0.17 1.84
CA ALA A 57 4.25 -0.75 2.89
C ALA A 57 4.83 0.30 3.84
N ILE A 58 5.26 1.44 3.32
CA ILE A 58 5.77 2.55 4.14
C ILE A 58 4.63 3.14 4.98
N THR A 59 3.46 3.37 4.39
CA THR A 59 2.26 3.87 5.11
C THR A 59 1.87 2.92 6.24
N PHE A 60 1.82 1.61 5.96
CA PHE A 60 1.49 0.60 6.96
C PHE A 60 2.48 0.62 8.13
N ARG A 61 3.78 0.71 7.83
CA ARG A 61 4.84 0.80 8.83
C ARG A 61 4.67 2.00 9.75
N TYR A 62 4.52 3.20 9.21
CA TYR A 62 4.48 4.44 9.98
C TYR A 62 3.15 4.67 10.72
N SER A 63 2.08 4.01 10.27
CA SER A 63 0.80 3.98 10.98
C SER A 63 0.82 3.02 12.17
N ILE A 64 1.52 1.87 12.07
CA ILE A 64 1.66 0.91 13.17
C ILE A 64 2.71 1.37 14.20
N PHE A 65 3.88 1.80 13.77
CA PHE A 65 4.99 2.13 14.67
C PHE A 65 5.10 3.63 14.90
N THR A 66 4.75 4.06 16.12
CA THR A 66 4.68 5.48 16.49
C THR A 66 6.01 6.08 16.92
N ASN A 67 6.98 5.24 17.26
CA ASN A 67 8.24 5.66 17.87
C ASN A 67 9.39 5.74 16.84
N LEU A 68 9.04 5.87 15.55
CA LEU A 68 10.02 5.97 14.47
C LEU A 68 10.48 7.42 14.28
N LYS A 69 11.75 7.57 13.89
CA LYS A 69 12.28 8.87 13.46
C LYS A 69 11.46 9.40 12.27
N TYR A 70 11.10 10.68 12.33
CA TYR A 70 10.28 11.38 11.32
C TYR A 70 8.86 10.81 11.13
N GLN A 71 8.33 10.07 12.12
CA GLN A 71 7.02 9.42 12.00
C GLN A 71 5.91 10.38 11.62
N LYS A 72 5.75 11.50 12.34
CA LYS A 72 4.68 12.46 12.09
C LYS A 72 4.75 13.06 10.67
N THR A 73 5.95 13.45 10.25
CA THR A 73 6.19 14.04 8.93
C THR A 73 5.87 13.04 7.82
N ILE A 74 6.37 11.81 7.93
CA ILE A 74 6.15 10.78 6.89
C ILE A 74 4.67 10.34 6.87
N ASP A 75 4.05 10.15 8.03
CA ASP A 75 2.63 9.77 8.11
C ASP A 75 1.72 10.84 7.52
N PHE A 76 2.01 12.12 7.80
CA PHE A 76 1.30 13.26 7.19
C PHE A 76 1.53 13.31 5.67
N SER A 77 2.77 13.20 5.21
CA SER A 77 3.08 13.24 3.78
C SER A 77 2.38 12.13 3.00
N LEU A 78 2.29 10.93 3.57
CA LEU A 78 1.69 9.78 2.88
C LEU A 78 0.17 9.76 2.96
N ARG A 79 -0.42 10.16 4.08
CA ARG A 79 -1.88 10.02 4.31
C ARG A 79 -2.66 11.30 4.05
N VAL A 80 -1.98 12.45 3.97
CA VAL A 80 -2.58 13.76 3.72
C VAL A 80 -2.04 14.37 2.45
N ALA A 81 -0.74 14.68 2.40
CA ALA A 81 -0.18 15.44 1.29
C ALA A 81 -0.28 14.69 -0.05
N LEU A 82 0.11 13.41 -0.09
CA LEU A 82 0.06 12.60 -1.30
C LEU A 82 -1.37 12.42 -1.84
N PRO A 83 -2.38 12.03 -1.02
CA PRO A 83 -3.76 11.95 -1.48
C PRO A 83 -4.31 13.30 -1.97
N LEU A 84 -4.00 14.41 -1.29
CA LEU A 84 -4.41 15.74 -1.74
C LEU A 84 -3.80 16.11 -3.10
N VAL A 85 -2.50 15.88 -3.27
CA VAL A 85 -1.83 16.09 -4.56
C VAL A 85 -2.45 15.20 -5.64
N ALA A 86 -2.79 13.95 -5.33
CA ALA A 86 -3.48 13.08 -6.27
C ALA A 86 -4.86 13.63 -6.67
N ILE A 87 -5.68 14.09 -5.71
CA ILE A 87 -6.98 14.71 -6.00
C ILE A 87 -6.81 15.88 -6.99
N ILE A 88 -5.84 16.76 -6.71
CA ILE A 88 -5.55 17.93 -7.57
C ILE A 88 -5.12 17.49 -8.98
N LEU A 89 -4.14 16.59 -9.08
CA LEU A 89 -3.64 16.09 -10.38
C LEU A 89 -4.74 15.41 -11.19
N PHE A 90 -5.62 14.65 -10.54
CA PHE A 90 -6.77 14.03 -11.21
C PHE A 90 -7.77 15.08 -11.68
N ALA A 91 -8.09 16.05 -10.83
CA ALA A 91 -9.08 17.10 -11.14
C ALA A 91 -8.62 18.06 -12.24
N ILE A 92 -7.32 18.29 -12.43
CA ILE A 92 -6.83 19.14 -13.54
C ILE A 92 -6.74 18.37 -14.87
N HIS A 93 -6.68 17.04 -14.84
CA HIS A 93 -6.56 16.23 -16.05
C HIS A 93 -7.92 16.19 -16.81
N PRO A 94 -7.96 16.37 -18.15
CA PRO A 94 -9.23 16.43 -18.90
C PRO A 94 -10.15 15.23 -18.70
N VAL A 95 -9.57 14.03 -18.60
CA VAL A 95 -10.32 12.79 -18.29
C VAL A 95 -10.83 12.79 -16.85
N GLY A 96 -10.01 13.26 -15.90
CA GLY A 96 -10.35 13.23 -14.48
C GLY A 96 -11.38 14.29 -14.09
N GLN A 97 -11.42 15.44 -14.77
CA GLN A 97 -12.49 16.45 -14.64
C GLN A 97 -13.89 15.85 -14.83
N ASN A 98 -14.01 14.92 -15.77
CA ASN A 98 -15.26 14.25 -16.10
C ASN A 98 -15.52 12.99 -15.24
N ALA A 99 -14.63 12.68 -14.30
CA ALA A 99 -14.72 11.52 -13.41
C ALA A 99 -14.35 11.84 -11.96
N ILE A 100 -14.48 13.11 -11.54
CA ILE A 100 -14.09 13.60 -10.20
C ILE A 100 -14.56 12.70 -9.04
N PRO A 101 -15.79 12.13 -9.04
CA PRO A 101 -16.22 11.22 -7.96
C PRO A 101 -15.27 10.07 -7.68
N TYR A 102 -14.50 9.61 -8.67
CA TYR A 102 -13.48 8.58 -8.50
C TYR A 102 -12.39 8.98 -7.48
N SER A 103 -12.00 10.25 -7.46
CA SER A 103 -10.98 10.78 -6.55
C SER A 103 -11.42 10.77 -5.08
N PHE A 104 -12.72 10.61 -4.79
CA PHE A 104 -13.25 10.69 -3.42
C PHE A 104 -12.74 9.58 -2.51
N TYR A 105 -12.30 8.44 -3.09
CA TYR A 105 -11.59 7.40 -2.35
C TYR A 105 -10.34 7.92 -1.63
N TRP A 106 -9.70 8.97 -2.13
CA TRP A 106 -8.45 9.49 -1.59
C TRP A 106 -8.68 10.42 -0.38
N PHE A 107 -9.92 10.81 -0.09
CA PHE A 107 -10.27 11.42 1.20
C PHE A 107 -10.22 10.42 2.35
N ILE A 108 -10.36 9.12 2.09
CA ILE A 108 -10.33 8.08 3.13
C ILE A 108 -9.04 8.13 3.97
N PRO A 109 -7.83 8.05 3.39
CA PRO A 109 -6.60 8.13 4.19
C PRO A 109 -6.45 9.48 4.92
N ILE A 110 -6.96 10.57 4.35
CA ILE A 110 -6.96 11.92 4.97
C ILE A 110 -7.82 11.91 6.22
N VAL A 111 -9.08 11.48 6.11
CA VAL A 111 -10.01 11.39 7.24
C VAL A 111 -9.43 10.48 8.33
N LEU A 112 -8.91 9.31 7.95
CA LEU A 112 -8.32 8.37 8.90
C LEU A 112 -7.08 8.93 9.61
N TYR A 113 -6.34 9.86 8.99
CA TYR A 113 -5.22 10.53 9.65
C TYR A 113 -5.73 11.34 10.85
N PHE A 114 -6.80 12.12 10.67
CA PHE A 114 -7.37 12.96 11.72
C PHE A 114 -8.20 12.20 12.75
N VAL A 115 -8.78 11.05 12.41
CA VAL A 115 -9.51 10.19 13.37
C VAL A 115 -8.59 9.71 14.52
N GLY A 116 -7.28 9.59 14.28
CA GLY A 116 -6.29 9.26 15.31
C GLY A 116 -6.36 7.84 15.90
N LYS A 117 -7.46 7.09 15.66
CA LYS A 117 -7.62 5.70 16.08
C LYS A 117 -6.69 4.78 15.30
N LYS A 118 -5.93 3.97 16.03
CA LYS A 118 -4.99 2.99 15.46
C LYS A 118 -5.57 1.59 15.62
N SER A 119 -5.95 0.99 14.51
CA SER A 119 -6.24 -0.44 14.42
C SER A 119 -5.61 -1.00 13.16
N THR A 120 -5.38 -2.32 13.13
CA THR A 120 -4.90 -2.99 11.91
C THR A 120 -5.83 -2.71 10.75
N LEU A 121 -7.16 -2.72 10.98
CA LEU A 121 -8.15 -2.45 9.95
C LEU A 121 -7.99 -1.04 9.35
N LEU A 122 -7.94 0.01 10.17
CA LEU A 122 -7.80 1.39 9.70
C LEU A 122 -6.43 1.66 9.06
N THR A 123 -5.39 0.97 9.55
CA THR A 123 -4.05 1.03 8.98
C THR A 123 -3.99 0.38 7.61
N SER A 124 -4.59 -0.81 7.46
CA SER A 124 -4.75 -1.50 6.17
C SER A 124 -5.55 -0.65 5.18
N LEU A 125 -6.63 -0.02 5.65
CA LEU A 125 -7.49 0.85 4.84
C LEU A 125 -6.72 2.07 4.34
N SER A 126 -6.01 2.77 5.23
CA SER A 126 -5.16 3.91 4.84
C SER A 126 -4.07 3.48 3.84
N SER A 127 -3.37 2.38 4.14
CA SER A 127 -2.28 1.85 3.31
C SER A 127 -2.73 1.52 1.89
N THR A 128 -3.88 0.84 1.73
CA THR A 128 -4.38 0.48 0.40
C THR A 128 -4.83 1.70 -0.40
N PHE A 129 -5.48 2.69 0.24
CA PHE A 129 -5.94 3.88 -0.46
C PHE A 129 -4.82 4.87 -0.80
N VAL A 130 -3.72 4.90 -0.03
CA VAL A 130 -2.50 5.64 -0.41
C VAL A 130 -1.86 5.04 -1.66
N ALA A 131 -1.71 3.71 -1.72
CA ALA A 131 -1.24 3.06 -2.94
C ALA A 131 -2.19 3.32 -4.11
N HIS A 132 -3.50 3.24 -3.88
CA HIS A 132 -4.50 3.49 -4.90
C HIS A 132 -4.42 4.91 -5.47
N ALA A 133 -4.25 5.93 -4.63
CA ALA A 133 -4.08 7.31 -5.05
C ALA A 133 -2.85 7.45 -5.97
N ALA A 134 -1.68 7.00 -5.52
CA ALA A 134 -0.46 7.06 -6.32
C ALA A 134 -0.59 6.30 -7.65
N GLY A 135 -1.10 5.06 -7.59
CA GLY A 135 -1.26 4.20 -8.76
C GLY A 135 -2.22 4.77 -9.80
N SER A 136 -3.32 5.37 -9.34
CA SER A 136 -4.31 6.00 -10.23
C SER A 136 -3.70 7.18 -11.00
N ILE A 137 -2.90 8.02 -10.35
CA ILE A 137 -2.24 9.15 -11.03
C ILE A 137 -1.20 8.67 -12.02
N PHE A 138 -0.37 7.69 -11.65
CA PHE A 138 0.55 7.09 -12.62
C PHE A 138 -0.20 6.51 -13.82
N TRP A 139 -1.30 5.79 -13.60
CA TRP A 139 -2.08 5.21 -14.69
C TRP A 139 -2.68 6.29 -15.60
N LEU A 140 -3.31 7.31 -15.00
CA LEU A 140 -3.96 8.40 -15.72
C LEU A 140 -3.02 9.13 -16.69
N TYR A 141 -1.78 9.38 -16.25
CA TYR A 141 -0.79 10.11 -17.03
C TYR A 141 0.08 9.22 -17.92
N SER A 142 0.05 7.90 -17.73
CA SER A 142 0.88 6.96 -18.49
C SER A 142 0.12 6.26 -19.62
N LEU A 143 -1.21 6.20 -19.56
CA LEU A 143 -2.02 5.46 -20.50
C LEU A 143 -3.25 6.27 -20.93
N PRO A 144 -3.59 6.26 -22.23
CA PRO A 144 -4.80 6.90 -22.70
C PRO A 144 -6.01 6.15 -22.12
N THR A 145 -6.87 6.90 -21.41
CA THR A 145 -8.10 6.38 -20.80
C THR A 145 -9.25 7.34 -21.08
N ILE A 146 -10.48 6.85 -20.94
CA ILE A 146 -11.71 7.66 -21.07
C ILE A 146 -12.40 7.82 -19.73
N SER A 147 -13.18 8.88 -19.55
CA SER A 147 -13.82 9.20 -18.26
C SER A 147 -14.78 8.10 -17.79
N ALA A 148 -15.49 7.46 -18.74
CA ALA A 148 -16.37 6.33 -18.46
C ALA A 148 -15.63 5.16 -17.78
N TYR A 149 -14.38 4.88 -18.18
CA TYR A 149 -13.56 3.84 -17.55
C TYR A 149 -13.38 4.10 -16.05
N TRP A 150 -13.03 5.33 -15.67
CA TRP A 150 -12.85 5.73 -14.27
C TRP A 150 -14.15 5.64 -13.46
N LEU A 151 -15.28 6.04 -14.03
CA LEU A 151 -16.58 5.91 -13.38
C LEU A 151 -16.96 4.44 -13.15
N HIS A 152 -16.72 3.56 -14.12
CA HIS A 152 -16.96 2.13 -13.97
C HIS A 152 -16.03 1.45 -12.97
N LEU A 153 -14.83 1.99 -12.75
CA LEU A 153 -13.91 1.47 -11.74
C LEU A 153 -14.39 1.75 -10.32
N ILE A 154 -15.33 2.69 -10.08
CA ILE A 154 -15.76 3.04 -8.71
C ILE A 154 -16.19 1.79 -7.90
N PRO A 155 -17.17 0.97 -8.33
CA PRO A 155 -17.56 -0.22 -7.58
C PRO A 155 -16.45 -1.29 -7.54
N VAL A 156 -15.63 -1.39 -8.59
CA VAL A 156 -14.52 -2.35 -8.65
C VAL A 156 -13.47 -2.03 -7.59
N VAL A 157 -13.10 -0.76 -7.46
CA VAL A 157 -12.16 -0.28 -6.46
C VAL A 157 -12.70 -0.54 -5.06
N ALA A 158 -13.99 -0.29 -4.78
CA ALA A 158 -14.55 -0.61 -3.46
C ALA A 158 -14.33 -2.09 -3.09
N LEU A 159 -14.66 -2.99 -4.00
CA LEU A 159 -14.53 -4.44 -3.79
C LEU A 159 -13.06 -4.87 -3.66
N GLU A 160 -12.18 -4.42 -4.56
CA GLU A 160 -10.76 -4.75 -4.50
C GLU A 160 -10.10 -4.26 -3.21
N ARG A 161 -10.40 -3.02 -2.79
CA ARG A 161 -9.82 -2.46 -1.56
C ARG A 161 -10.38 -3.17 -0.34
N ALA A 162 -11.66 -3.54 -0.31
CA ALA A 162 -12.21 -4.36 0.76
C ALA A 162 -11.50 -5.72 0.87
N LEU A 163 -11.32 -6.43 -0.24
CA LEU A 163 -10.62 -7.71 -0.28
C LEU A 163 -9.15 -7.59 0.16
N ILE A 164 -8.44 -6.56 -0.31
CA ILE A 164 -7.04 -6.31 0.07
C ILE A 164 -6.93 -5.96 1.55
N VAL A 165 -7.85 -5.16 2.09
CA VAL A 165 -7.88 -4.81 3.51
C VAL A 165 -8.09 -6.05 4.37
N LEU A 166 -9.07 -6.88 4.03
CA LEU A 166 -9.32 -8.14 4.76
C LEU A 166 -8.11 -9.07 4.70
N GLY A 167 -7.55 -9.27 3.51
CA GLY A 167 -6.34 -10.07 3.32
C GLY A 167 -5.17 -9.54 4.15
N LEU A 168 -4.92 -8.24 4.13
CA LEU A 168 -3.83 -7.60 4.87
C LEU A 168 -4.02 -7.71 6.38
N VAL A 169 -5.24 -7.53 6.90
CA VAL A 169 -5.55 -7.71 8.32
C VAL A 169 -5.27 -9.15 8.75
N ILE A 170 -5.77 -10.13 7.99
CA ILE A 170 -5.58 -11.55 8.27
C ILE A 170 -4.08 -11.90 8.21
N THR A 171 -3.40 -11.54 7.13
CA THR A 171 -1.97 -11.84 6.96
C THR A 171 -1.12 -11.22 8.08
N TYR A 172 -1.30 -9.94 8.38
CA TYR A 172 -0.53 -9.27 9.42
C TYR A 172 -0.75 -9.91 10.80
N ASN A 173 -2.00 -10.12 11.19
CA ASN A 173 -2.32 -10.70 12.49
C ASN A 173 -1.79 -12.13 12.62
N SER A 174 -1.89 -12.95 11.57
CA SER A 174 -1.33 -14.30 11.53
C SER A 174 0.20 -14.30 11.67
N LEU A 175 0.90 -13.40 10.97
CA LEU A 175 2.37 -13.27 11.08
C LEU A 175 2.80 -12.80 12.47
N VAL A 176 2.05 -11.88 13.09
CA VAL A 176 2.30 -11.45 14.48
C VAL A 176 2.08 -12.60 15.46
N ALA A 177 0.99 -13.36 15.32
CA ALA A 177 0.70 -14.52 16.16
C ALA A 177 1.81 -15.59 16.04
N LEU A 178 2.23 -15.89 14.81
CA LEU A 178 3.32 -16.82 14.54
C LEU A 178 4.63 -16.35 15.17
N LYS A 179 5.01 -15.08 14.98
CA LYS A 179 6.22 -14.50 15.58
C LYS A 179 6.20 -14.62 17.11
N ARG A 180 5.07 -14.34 17.76
CA ARG A 180 4.92 -14.48 19.22
C ARG A 180 5.12 -15.93 19.67
N LYS A 181 4.53 -16.90 18.95
CA LYS A 181 4.70 -18.33 19.25
C LYS A 181 6.16 -18.77 19.13
N LEU A 182 6.85 -18.37 18.06
CA LEU A 182 8.27 -18.70 17.84
C LEU A 182 9.17 -18.12 18.94
N LEU A 183 8.95 -16.86 19.32
CA LEU A 183 9.72 -16.23 20.40
C LEU A 183 9.50 -16.93 21.75
N LYS A 184 8.26 -17.31 22.08
CA LYS A 184 7.96 -18.05 23.30
C LYS A 184 8.70 -19.39 23.34
N ASN A 185 8.70 -20.12 22.22
CA ASN A 185 9.41 -21.39 22.12
C ASN A 185 10.93 -21.23 22.25
N GLN A 186 11.50 -20.18 21.66
CA GLN A 186 12.93 -19.88 21.76
C GLN A 186 13.35 -19.57 23.21
N ILE A 187 12.56 -18.79 23.94
CA ILE A 187 12.82 -18.47 25.36
C ILE A 187 12.72 -19.74 26.21
N ALA A 188 11.70 -20.57 26.00
CA ALA A 188 11.55 -21.83 26.71
C ALA A 188 12.73 -22.78 26.48
N PHE A 189 13.21 -22.90 25.24
CA PHE A 189 14.39 -23.69 24.91
C PHE A 189 15.66 -23.18 25.60
N VAL A 190 15.90 -21.86 25.59
CA VAL A 190 17.06 -21.25 26.28
C VAL A 190 16.99 -21.48 27.80
N ASN A 191 15.80 -21.42 28.40
CA ASN A 191 15.62 -21.68 29.82
C ASN A 191 15.80 -23.16 30.18
N PHE A 192 15.47 -24.10 29.30
CA PHE A 192 15.71 -25.54 29.50
C PHE A 192 17.20 -25.91 29.45
N MET A 193 17.99 -25.16 28.68
CA MET A 193 19.44 -25.38 28.53
C MET A 193 20.29 -24.74 29.65
N ARG A 194 19.68 -24.00 30.58
CA ARG A 194 20.33 -23.37 31.74
C ARG A 194 20.04 -24.18 33.00
#